data_AF-A0A7V6B789-F1
#
_entry.id   AF-A0A7V6B789-F1
#
_cell.length_a   1.000
_cell.length_b   1.000
_cell.length_c   1.000
_cell.angle_alpha   90.00
_cell.angle_beta   90.00
_cell.angle_gamma   90.00
#
_symmetry.space_group_name_H-M   'P 1'
#
loop_
_entity.id
_entity.type
_entity.pdbx_description
1 polymer ?
#
loop_
_entity_poly.entity_id
_entity_poly.type
_entity_poly.pdbx_seq_one_letter_code
_entity_poly.pdbx_strand_id
1 'polypeptide(L)'
;MKSDRRWVFVSFAMVILAGNALFAGCKAHKRAIKQTIEDIARVEPSKKAGEERIKTFAPLLPASTRALGFFKAEDAWSMLRDLASLMPYRFMVDAPEEIFERTKLIYGVPKEAVSGLCAVANMDKDGGFAVICQGGGVIRPFGAEIFEFQPFRGYLVKHKGLEVLVAEGMGFVVFGTVAGLQRLSQVQNKLYPSLALRVEKMMKSQQDVAMPIETSKMGLWFIEPHSSPFCLLGSCYGCAVYADGEKMEILVQSTEQSALLALSTLTAYWEKEIKSPYEMLLQGKRGFRVPESALQRAGLLLDTTNFEQRGYMVKLSAKGDIAFLFALLHLGTLSKALEPLE
;
A
#
# COMPACT_ATOMS: atom_id res chain seq x y z
N MET A 1 1.96 -6.71 -37.87
CA MET A 1 2.46 -5.39 -37.42
C MET A 1 3.44 -5.56 -36.26
N LYS A 2 4.31 -4.59 -35.95
CA LYS A 2 5.25 -4.70 -34.82
C LYS A 2 4.50 -4.49 -33.48
N SER A 3 4.80 -5.33 -32.49
CA SER A 3 4.08 -5.40 -31.20
C SER A 3 4.37 -4.21 -30.30
N ASP A 4 3.33 -3.64 -29.69
CA ASP A 4 3.42 -2.34 -29.03
C ASP A 4 3.49 -2.47 -27.49
N ARG A 5 4.71 -2.38 -26.96
CA ARG A 5 5.12 -2.76 -25.58
C ARG A 5 4.67 -1.79 -24.46
N ARG A 6 3.59 -1.04 -24.67
CA ARG A 6 3.35 0.29 -24.05
C ARG A 6 2.40 0.42 -22.85
N TRP A 7 1.71 -0.63 -22.39
CA TRP A 7 0.39 -0.46 -21.75
C TRP A 7 0.19 -1.07 -20.36
N VAL A 8 1.11 -1.88 -19.85
CA VAL A 8 0.91 -2.62 -18.60
C VAL A 8 0.97 -1.70 -17.35
N PHE A 9 1.63 -0.53 -17.49
CA PHE A 9 2.00 0.36 -16.37
C PHE A 9 0.81 0.86 -15.54
N VAL A 10 -0.40 0.91 -16.09
CA VAL A 10 -1.56 1.57 -15.46
C VAL A 10 -2.30 0.64 -14.49
N SER A 11 -2.59 -0.62 -14.87
CA SER A 11 -3.15 -1.61 -13.92
C SER A 11 -2.21 -1.82 -12.75
N PHE A 12 -0.92 -2.01 -13.08
CA PHE A 12 0.07 -2.22 -12.06
C PHE A 12 0.17 -0.94 -11.24
N ALA A 13 0.15 0.28 -11.78
CA ALA A 13 0.19 1.48 -10.94
C ALA A 13 -0.95 1.56 -9.90
N MET A 14 -2.17 1.04 -10.14
CA MET A 14 -3.20 0.95 -9.08
C MET A 14 -2.94 -0.20 -8.09
N VAL A 15 -2.51 -1.38 -8.58
CA VAL A 15 -2.18 -2.55 -7.74
C VAL A 15 -0.85 -2.36 -6.97
N ILE A 16 0.03 -1.50 -7.45
CA ILE A 16 1.25 -0.98 -6.81
C ILE A 16 0.91 0.21 -5.94
N LEU A 17 -0.02 1.10 -6.30
CA LEU A 17 -0.45 2.13 -5.35
C LEU A 17 -1.13 1.48 -4.15
N ALA A 18 -1.71 0.28 -4.29
CA ALA A 18 -2.01 -0.59 -3.16
C ALA A 18 -0.74 -1.30 -2.60
N GLY A 19 0.04 -1.99 -3.44
CA GLY A 19 1.26 -2.75 -3.12
C GLY A 19 2.42 -1.96 -2.48
N ASN A 20 2.39 -0.65 -2.64
CA ASN A 20 3.32 0.35 -2.14
C ASN A 20 2.60 1.45 -1.33
N ALA A 21 1.26 1.53 -1.27
CA ALA A 21 0.58 2.08 -0.07
C ALA A 21 0.90 1.21 1.15
N LEU A 22 0.99 -0.10 0.92
CA LEU A 22 1.64 -1.07 1.78
C LEU A 22 3.12 -0.72 2.09
N PHE A 23 3.68 0.31 1.46
CA PHE A 23 4.99 0.88 1.77
C PHE A 23 5.01 2.42 1.89
N ALA A 24 3.85 3.05 2.27
CA ALA A 24 3.61 4.49 2.59
C ALA A 24 2.92 5.37 1.50
N GLY A 25 2.97 6.70 1.67
CA GLY A 25 2.62 7.71 0.66
C GLY A 25 2.17 9.05 1.29
N CYS A 26 2.09 10.10 0.47
CA CYS A 26 1.98 11.51 0.88
C CYS A 26 0.98 12.29 -0.02
N LYS A 27 0.56 13.56 0.20
CA LYS A 27 1.18 14.80 0.78
C LYS A 27 0.06 15.76 1.28
N ALA A 28 0.21 16.98 1.80
CA ALA A 28 1.29 17.76 2.44
C ALA A 28 0.68 18.37 3.76
N HIS A 29 0.79 19.62 4.25
CA HIS A 29 1.43 20.88 3.78
C HIS A 29 1.58 21.94 4.91
N LYS A 30 2.32 23.02 4.60
CA LYS A 30 2.51 24.33 5.30
C LYS A 30 1.44 24.70 6.36
N ARG A 31 1.78 24.98 7.64
CA ARG A 31 2.64 26.12 8.09
C ARG A 31 3.07 26.04 9.57
N ALA A 32 4.26 26.57 9.88
CA ALA A 32 4.69 27.22 11.14
C ALA A 32 4.69 26.46 12.51
N ILE A 33 5.85 25.87 12.81
CA ILE A 33 6.58 25.79 14.11
C ILE A 33 6.03 26.66 15.27
N LYS A 34 5.81 26.08 16.48
CA LYS A 34 6.67 26.28 17.70
C LYS A 34 6.03 25.83 19.05
N GLN A 35 6.37 24.63 19.54
CA GLN A 35 6.41 24.15 20.95
C GLN A 35 6.62 22.62 20.92
N THR A 36 6.91 21.88 22.00
CA THR A 36 8.01 21.94 23.00
C THR A 36 8.24 20.47 23.45
N ILE A 37 9.37 20.14 24.09
CA ILE A 37 9.83 18.74 24.27
C ILE A 37 8.95 17.86 25.20
N GLU A 38 7.93 18.41 25.84
CA GLU A 38 7.18 17.77 26.94
C GLU A 38 5.96 16.93 26.49
N ASP A 39 5.39 17.18 25.30
CA ASP A 39 4.25 16.41 24.77
C ASP A 39 4.61 14.95 24.36
N ILE A 40 5.90 14.62 24.31
CA ILE A 40 6.43 13.30 23.92
C ILE A 40 5.98 12.18 24.89
N ALA A 41 5.43 12.53 26.05
CA ALA A 41 4.87 11.61 27.03
C ALA A 41 3.47 11.04 26.68
N ARG A 42 2.77 11.56 25.66
CA ARG A 42 1.46 11.03 25.21
C ARG A 42 1.36 10.85 23.70
N VAL A 43 1.99 9.79 23.19
CA VAL A 43 1.45 9.11 22.01
C VAL A 43 0.27 8.23 22.46
N GLU A 44 -0.83 8.88 22.84
CA GLU A 44 -2.12 8.18 22.88
C GLU A 44 -2.56 7.98 21.42
N PRO A 45 -2.73 6.74 20.92
CA PRO A 45 -3.17 6.52 19.55
C PRO A 45 -4.59 7.06 19.37
N SER A 46 -4.88 7.65 18.21
CA SER A 46 -6.19 8.26 17.95
C SER A 46 -7.25 7.17 17.72
N LYS A 47 -7.85 6.75 18.84
CA LYS A 47 -8.85 5.68 18.92
C LYS A 47 -9.93 5.84 17.86
N LYS A 48 -10.48 7.04 17.68
CA LYS A 48 -11.58 7.30 16.74
C LYS A 48 -11.20 6.98 15.29
N ALA A 49 -10.16 7.63 14.77
CA ALA A 49 -9.76 7.49 13.37
C ALA A 49 -9.18 6.10 13.02
N GLY A 50 -8.54 5.43 13.97
CA GLY A 50 -8.07 4.05 13.81
C GLY A 50 -9.21 3.03 13.86
N GLU A 51 -10.11 3.16 14.84
CA GLU A 51 -11.28 2.28 14.98
C GLU A 51 -12.18 2.34 13.75
N GLU A 52 -12.48 3.53 13.22
CA GLU A 52 -13.35 3.69 12.05
C GLU A 52 -12.80 2.93 10.82
N ARG A 53 -11.50 3.07 10.51
CA ARG A 53 -10.84 2.34 9.40
C ARG A 53 -11.03 0.83 9.52
N ILE A 54 -10.76 0.27 10.70
CA ILE A 54 -10.87 -1.18 10.93
C ILE A 54 -12.34 -1.62 10.93
N LYS A 55 -13.24 -0.86 11.56
CA LYS A 55 -14.68 -1.14 11.60
C LYS A 55 -15.34 -1.11 10.22
N THR A 56 -14.87 -0.29 9.28
CA THR A 56 -15.37 -0.28 7.90
C THR A 56 -15.00 -1.55 7.13
N PHE A 57 -13.74 -1.99 7.16
CA PHE A 57 -13.28 -3.07 6.27
C PHE A 57 -13.21 -4.46 6.93
N ALA A 58 -12.97 -4.58 8.24
CA ALA A 58 -12.88 -5.89 8.89
C ALA A 58 -14.15 -6.77 8.80
N PRO A 59 -15.38 -6.22 8.69
CA PRO A 59 -16.58 -7.02 8.37
C PRO A 59 -16.62 -7.50 6.91
N LEU A 60 -15.93 -6.82 6.00
CA LEU A 60 -15.90 -7.15 4.57
C LEU A 60 -14.83 -8.20 4.22
N LEU A 61 -13.71 -8.14 4.94
CA LEU A 61 -12.52 -8.96 4.72
C LEU A 61 -12.61 -10.34 5.39
N PRO A 62 -11.94 -11.37 4.86
CA PRO A 62 -11.88 -12.70 5.46
C PRO A 62 -10.97 -12.77 6.70
N ALA A 63 -11.25 -13.70 7.61
CA ALA A 63 -10.39 -13.97 8.76
C ALA A 63 -8.95 -14.38 8.37
N SER A 64 -8.71 -14.83 7.14
CA SER A 64 -7.37 -15.14 6.61
C SER A 64 -6.64 -13.96 5.95
N THR A 65 -7.15 -12.72 6.08
CA THR A 65 -6.33 -11.54 5.77
C THR A 65 -5.09 -11.51 6.66
N ARG A 66 -3.91 -11.48 6.03
CA ARG A 66 -2.58 -11.49 6.66
C ARG A 66 -2.02 -10.10 6.89
N ALA A 67 -2.35 -9.19 5.98
CA ALA A 67 -1.92 -7.80 6.04
C ALA A 67 -3.02 -6.90 5.46
N LEU A 68 -3.26 -5.78 6.13
CA LEU A 68 -4.32 -4.83 5.79
C LEU A 68 -3.73 -3.41 5.75
N GLY A 69 -3.67 -2.85 4.55
CA GLY A 69 -3.33 -1.45 4.34
C GLY A 69 -4.57 -0.57 4.25
N PHE A 70 -4.42 0.70 4.61
CA PHE A 70 -5.42 1.75 4.48
C PHE A 70 -4.79 2.97 3.83
N PHE A 71 -5.53 3.66 2.94
CA PHE A 71 -5.10 4.89 2.29
C PHE A 71 -6.31 5.71 1.84
N LYS A 72 -6.10 6.96 1.43
CA LYS A 72 -7.13 7.74 0.74
C LYS A 72 -6.99 7.63 -0.77
N ALA A 73 -8.12 7.56 -1.46
CA ALA A 73 -8.16 7.56 -2.92
C ALA A 73 -7.42 8.78 -3.51
N GLU A 74 -7.56 9.95 -2.89
CA GLU A 74 -6.97 11.21 -3.36
C GLU A 74 -5.44 11.20 -3.27
N ASP A 75 -4.86 10.59 -2.22
CA ASP A 75 -3.40 10.45 -2.07
C ASP A 75 -2.84 9.49 -3.13
N ALA A 76 -3.55 8.37 -3.40
CA ALA A 76 -3.19 7.43 -4.47
C ALA A 76 -3.26 8.10 -5.86
N TRP A 77 -4.35 8.82 -6.17
CA TRP A 77 -4.48 9.57 -7.43
C TRP A 77 -3.41 10.68 -7.57
N SER A 78 -2.99 11.31 -6.47
CA SER A 78 -1.89 12.29 -6.48
C SER A 78 -0.55 11.62 -6.79
N MET A 79 -0.22 10.51 -6.13
CA MET A 79 1.05 9.80 -6.38
C MET A 79 1.09 9.17 -7.79
N LEU A 80 -0.05 8.75 -8.35
CA LEU A 80 -0.15 8.32 -9.75
C LEU A 80 0.29 9.43 -10.72
N ARG A 81 -0.27 10.63 -10.57
CA ARG A 81 0.09 11.82 -11.38
C ARG A 81 1.55 12.21 -11.15
N ASP A 82 2.04 12.21 -9.92
CA ASP A 82 3.40 12.64 -9.61
C ASP A 82 4.44 11.65 -10.18
N LEU A 83 4.17 10.34 -10.15
CA LEU A 83 4.98 9.34 -10.85
C LEU A 83 4.93 9.51 -12.39
N ALA A 84 3.75 9.80 -12.94
CA ALA A 84 3.59 10.09 -14.37
C ALA A 84 4.38 11.33 -14.82
N SER A 85 4.35 12.41 -14.03
CA SER A 85 5.11 13.64 -14.26
C SER A 85 6.63 13.43 -14.23
N LEU A 86 7.13 12.53 -13.38
CA LEU A 86 8.56 12.26 -13.24
C LEU A 86 9.09 11.25 -14.26
N MET A 87 8.22 10.43 -14.84
CA MET A 87 8.58 9.38 -15.81
C MET A 87 7.58 9.30 -16.97
N PRO A 88 7.32 10.41 -17.70
CA PRO A 88 6.27 10.46 -18.73
C PRO A 88 6.49 9.39 -19.81
N TYR A 89 7.73 9.14 -20.21
CA TYR A 89 8.10 8.08 -21.17
C TYR A 89 7.85 6.64 -20.69
N ARG A 90 7.66 6.38 -19.39
CA ARG A 90 7.33 5.04 -18.86
C ARG A 90 5.81 4.84 -18.76
N PHE A 91 5.07 5.87 -18.36
CA PHE A 91 3.60 5.88 -18.37
C PHE A 91 3.02 6.17 -19.77
N MET A 92 3.89 6.60 -20.69
CA MET A 92 3.66 6.95 -22.09
C MET A 92 2.65 8.09 -22.30
N VAL A 93 2.63 9.05 -21.38
CA VAL A 93 1.77 10.25 -21.40
C VAL A 93 2.60 11.49 -21.77
N ASP A 94 1.98 12.44 -22.45
CA ASP A 94 2.56 13.76 -22.73
C ASP A 94 2.20 14.76 -21.61
N ALA A 95 0.99 14.65 -21.03
CA ALA A 95 0.55 15.34 -19.81
C ALA A 95 0.24 14.35 -18.67
N PRO A 96 0.63 14.62 -17.41
CA PRO A 96 0.40 13.71 -16.27
C PRO A 96 -1.07 13.30 -16.08
N GLU A 97 -2.00 14.18 -16.41
CA GLU A 97 -3.45 14.01 -16.25
C GLU A 97 -4.05 12.94 -17.17
N GLU A 98 -3.41 12.60 -18.30
CA GLU A 98 -3.85 11.53 -19.20
C GLU A 98 -3.93 10.16 -18.50
N ILE A 99 -3.19 9.97 -17.40
CA ILE A 99 -3.17 8.72 -16.66
C ILE A 99 -4.56 8.35 -16.11
N PHE A 100 -5.40 9.35 -15.83
CA PHE A 100 -6.77 9.15 -15.34
C PHE A 100 -7.69 8.62 -16.47
N GLU A 101 -7.67 9.26 -17.64
CA GLU A 101 -8.45 8.79 -18.80
C GLU A 101 -7.95 7.42 -19.30
N ARG A 102 -6.66 7.11 -19.20
CA ARG A 102 -6.13 5.76 -19.49
C ARG A 102 -6.60 4.71 -18.49
N THR A 103 -6.69 5.06 -17.20
CA THR A 103 -7.23 4.16 -16.16
C THR A 103 -8.70 3.83 -16.44
N LYS A 104 -9.48 4.84 -16.81
CA LYS A 104 -10.88 4.75 -17.25
C LYS A 104 -11.06 3.91 -18.52
N LEU A 105 -10.25 4.13 -19.56
CA LEU A 105 -10.35 3.43 -20.84
C LEU A 105 -9.99 1.94 -20.74
N ILE A 106 -8.97 1.58 -19.96
CA ILE A 106 -8.49 0.19 -19.88
C ILE A 106 -9.24 -0.60 -18.79
N TYR A 107 -9.45 -0.01 -17.61
CA TYR A 107 -10.00 -0.71 -16.44
C TYR A 107 -11.44 -0.34 -16.10
N GLY A 108 -12.04 0.61 -16.83
CA GLY A 108 -13.43 1.02 -16.62
C GLY A 108 -13.62 1.98 -15.45
N VAL A 109 -12.53 2.42 -14.82
CA VAL A 109 -12.57 3.21 -13.60
C VAL A 109 -12.28 4.68 -13.91
N PRO A 110 -13.31 5.54 -14.06
CA PRO A 110 -13.11 6.97 -14.00
C PRO A 110 -12.59 7.35 -12.61
N LYS A 111 -11.86 8.46 -12.53
CA LYS A 111 -11.24 8.92 -11.28
C LYS A 111 -12.28 9.13 -10.17
N GLU A 112 -13.48 9.55 -10.58
CA GLU A 112 -14.64 9.88 -9.76
C GLU A 112 -15.34 8.64 -9.17
N ALA A 113 -15.11 7.43 -9.73
CA ALA A 113 -15.68 6.19 -9.19
C ALA A 113 -14.96 5.70 -7.92
N VAL A 114 -13.82 6.30 -7.55
CA VAL A 114 -12.96 5.88 -6.44
C VAL A 114 -12.61 7.10 -5.60
N SER A 115 -13.14 7.16 -4.38
CA SER A 115 -13.08 8.35 -3.51
C SER A 115 -12.89 7.96 -2.05
N GLY A 116 -12.48 8.92 -1.21
CA GLY A 116 -12.49 8.75 0.24
C GLY A 116 -11.56 7.63 0.72
N LEU A 117 -12.06 6.76 1.60
CA LEU A 117 -11.24 5.74 2.24
C LEU A 117 -11.14 4.46 1.39
N CYS A 118 -9.90 4.01 1.21
CA CYS A 118 -9.54 2.74 0.60
C CYS A 118 -8.82 1.82 1.61
N ALA A 119 -8.91 0.52 1.34
CA ALA A 119 -8.11 -0.51 1.95
C ALA A 119 -7.51 -1.45 0.90
N VAL A 120 -6.43 -2.13 1.28
CA VAL A 120 -5.81 -3.23 0.53
C VAL A 120 -5.58 -4.40 1.47
N ALA A 121 -6.14 -5.56 1.12
CA ALA A 121 -6.04 -6.79 1.89
C ALA A 121 -5.21 -7.82 1.12
N ASN A 122 -4.13 -8.28 1.75
CA ASN A 122 -3.39 -9.47 1.35
C ASN A 122 -3.90 -10.67 2.17
N MET A 123 -4.31 -11.75 1.51
CA MET A 123 -5.00 -12.89 2.11
C MET A 123 -4.07 -14.11 2.26
N ASP A 124 -4.63 -15.26 2.60
CA ASP A 124 -3.94 -16.54 2.42
C ASP A 124 -3.61 -16.81 0.93
N LYS A 125 -2.76 -17.81 0.66
CA LYS A 125 -2.30 -18.10 -0.72
C LYS A 125 -3.47 -18.36 -1.70
N ASP A 126 -4.59 -18.84 -1.16
CA ASP A 126 -5.77 -19.28 -1.90
C ASP A 126 -6.81 -18.14 -2.06
N GLY A 127 -6.66 -17.03 -1.33
CA GLY A 127 -7.44 -15.80 -1.47
C GLY A 127 -6.73 -14.72 -2.30
N GLY A 128 -5.40 -14.67 -2.30
CA GLY A 128 -4.65 -13.66 -3.08
C GLY A 128 -4.80 -12.24 -2.50
N PHE A 129 -5.14 -11.24 -3.33
CA PHE A 129 -5.27 -9.84 -2.90
C PHE A 129 -6.56 -9.18 -3.41
N ALA A 130 -7.04 -8.21 -2.64
CA ALA A 130 -8.08 -7.27 -3.07
C ALA A 130 -7.81 -5.86 -2.55
N VAL A 131 -8.17 -4.85 -3.35
CA VAL A 131 -8.21 -3.42 -3.01
C VAL A 131 -9.69 -3.02 -3.00
N ILE A 132 -10.13 -2.36 -1.93
CA ILE A 132 -11.54 -1.99 -1.70
C ILE A 132 -11.59 -0.50 -1.40
N CYS A 133 -12.30 0.29 -2.22
CA CYS A 133 -12.43 1.73 -2.06
C CYS A 133 -13.89 2.16 -2.06
N GLN A 134 -14.23 3.22 -1.33
CA GLN A 134 -15.59 3.79 -1.35
C GLN A 134 -15.90 4.40 -2.74
N GLY A 135 -17.08 4.09 -3.28
CA GLY A 135 -17.53 4.61 -4.58
C GLY A 135 -18.36 3.62 -5.41
N GLY A 136 -18.38 3.84 -6.72
CA GLY A 136 -19.17 3.10 -7.70
C GLY A 136 -19.25 3.86 -9.03
N GLY A 137 -19.90 3.27 -10.03
CA GLY A 137 -19.95 3.80 -11.40
C GLY A 137 -18.82 3.27 -12.28
N VAL A 138 -18.43 2.00 -12.13
CA VAL A 138 -17.45 1.39 -13.04
C VAL A 138 -18.08 1.11 -14.41
N ILE A 139 -17.40 1.55 -15.46
CA ILE A 139 -17.83 1.48 -16.85
C ILE A 139 -17.29 0.18 -17.46
N ARG A 140 -18.08 -0.56 -18.26
CA ARG A 140 -17.56 -1.76 -18.94
C ARG A 140 -16.45 -1.41 -19.94
N PRO A 141 -15.21 -1.93 -19.79
CA PRO A 141 -14.16 -1.75 -20.78
C PRO A 141 -14.46 -2.53 -22.07
N PHE A 142 -13.95 -2.05 -23.20
CA PHE A 142 -14.11 -2.75 -24.48
C PHE A 142 -13.45 -4.13 -24.42
N GLY A 143 -14.20 -5.18 -24.81
CA GLY A 143 -13.71 -6.56 -24.81
C GLY A 143 -13.67 -7.25 -23.44
N ALA A 144 -14.00 -6.59 -22.34
CA ALA A 144 -13.95 -7.21 -21.01
C ALA A 144 -15.07 -8.25 -20.79
N GLU A 145 -14.71 -9.37 -20.18
CA GLU A 145 -15.62 -10.43 -19.74
C GLU A 145 -16.43 -9.94 -18.52
N ILE A 146 -17.73 -10.27 -18.44
CA ILE A 146 -18.59 -9.89 -17.31
C ILE A 146 -18.50 -10.98 -16.24
N PHE A 147 -18.32 -10.58 -14.97
CA PHE A 147 -18.28 -11.48 -13.82
C PHE A 147 -19.25 -11.01 -12.73
N GLU A 148 -19.94 -11.96 -12.10
CA GLU A 148 -20.94 -11.71 -11.05
C GLU A 148 -20.69 -12.65 -9.86
N PHE A 149 -20.21 -12.07 -8.75
CA PHE A 149 -19.99 -12.73 -7.47
C PHE A 149 -20.77 -11.98 -6.40
N GLN A 150 -22.09 -12.18 -6.37
CA GLN A 150 -23.03 -11.46 -5.50
C GLN A 150 -22.47 -11.29 -4.08
N PRO A 151 -22.47 -10.07 -3.51
CA PRO A 151 -23.11 -8.83 -3.98
C PRO A 151 -22.29 -7.99 -4.99
N PHE A 152 -21.15 -8.50 -5.49
CA PHE A 152 -20.28 -7.77 -6.42
C PHE A 152 -20.56 -8.12 -7.89
N ARG A 153 -20.56 -7.11 -8.76
CA ARG A 153 -20.70 -7.23 -10.22
C ARG A 153 -19.59 -6.46 -10.90
N GLY A 154 -18.99 -7.03 -11.95
CA GLY A 154 -17.80 -6.44 -12.54
C GLY A 154 -17.35 -7.02 -13.87
N TYR A 155 -16.11 -6.68 -14.20
CA TYR A 155 -15.45 -6.92 -15.46
C TYR A 155 -14.07 -7.53 -15.22
N LEU A 156 -13.80 -8.71 -15.79
CA LEU A 156 -12.45 -9.27 -15.81
C LEU A 156 -11.68 -8.62 -16.96
N VAL A 157 -10.74 -7.76 -16.60
CA VAL A 157 -9.91 -7.01 -17.54
C VAL A 157 -8.63 -7.80 -17.77
N LYS A 158 -8.59 -8.53 -18.89
CA LYS A 158 -7.41 -9.25 -19.38
C LYS A 158 -6.58 -8.30 -20.22
N HIS A 159 -5.49 -7.78 -19.66
CA HIS A 159 -4.60 -6.85 -20.35
C HIS A 159 -3.14 -7.28 -20.24
N LYS A 160 -2.59 -7.79 -21.35
CA LYS A 160 -1.17 -8.15 -21.52
C LYS A 160 -0.64 -9.13 -20.45
N GLY A 161 -1.37 -10.23 -20.24
CA GLY A 161 -0.99 -11.26 -19.27
C GLY A 161 -1.34 -10.93 -17.81
N LEU A 162 -1.69 -9.67 -17.50
CA LEU A 162 -2.37 -9.35 -16.25
C LEU A 162 -3.87 -9.58 -16.40
N GLU A 163 -4.45 -10.32 -15.47
CA GLU A 163 -5.90 -10.42 -15.29
C GLU A 163 -6.27 -9.70 -13.99
N VAL A 164 -7.02 -8.59 -14.11
CA VAL A 164 -7.53 -7.84 -12.96
C VAL A 164 -9.04 -7.83 -13.02
N LEU A 165 -9.67 -8.36 -11.98
CA LEU A 165 -11.11 -8.26 -11.82
C LEU A 165 -11.44 -6.92 -11.16
N VAL A 166 -12.24 -6.11 -11.85
CA VAL A 166 -12.75 -4.80 -11.38
C VAL A 166 -14.25 -4.93 -11.19
N ALA A 167 -14.75 -4.71 -9.97
CA ALA A 167 -16.17 -4.85 -9.66
C ALA A 167 -16.67 -3.70 -8.78
N GLU A 168 -17.99 -3.52 -8.75
CA GLU A 168 -18.68 -2.68 -7.77
C GLU A 168 -19.71 -3.50 -6.99
N GLY A 169 -19.99 -3.06 -5.77
CA GLY A 169 -20.98 -3.67 -4.89
C GLY A 169 -20.96 -3.04 -3.50
N MET A 170 -22.13 -2.97 -2.85
CA MET A 170 -22.28 -2.45 -1.47
C MET A 170 -21.77 -1.00 -1.24
N GLY A 171 -21.63 -0.17 -2.28
CA GLY A 171 -21.05 1.17 -2.18
C GLY A 171 -19.51 1.20 -2.20
N PHE A 172 -18.88 0.12 -2.65
CA PHE A 172 -17.45 0.01 -2.89
C PHE A 172 -17.14 -0.36 -4.34
N VAL A 173 -16.01 0.14 -4.85
CA VAL A 173 -15.29 -0.43 -5.99
C VAL A 173 -14.19 -1.34 -5.48
N VAL A 174 -14.06 -2.51 -6.09
CA VAL A 174 -13.14 -3.58 -5.70
C VAL A 174 -12.27 -4.00 -6.88
N PHE A 175 -10.97 -4.11 -6.64
CA PHE A 175 -9.96 -4.53 -7.63
C PHE A 175 -9.19 -5.73 -7.07
N GLY A 176 -8.88 -6.74 -7.88
CA GLY A 176 -7.96 -7.78 -7.42
C GLY A 176 -7.92 -9.03 -8.27
N THR A 177 -7.47 -10.11 -7.64
CA THR A 177 -7.57 -11.46 -8.22
C THR A 177 -9.03 -11.94 -8.18
N VAL A 178 -9.38 -12.86 -9.08
CA VAL A 178 -10.68 -13.55 -9.07
C VAL A 178 -10.93 -14.21 -7.71
N ALA A 179 -9.90 -14.88 -7.16
CA ALA A 179 -9.93 -15.48 -5.83
C ALA A 179 -10.20 -14.47 -4.70
N GLY A 180 -9.64 -13.25 -4.79
CA GLY A 180 -9.81 -12.20 -3.79
C GLY A 180 -11.26 -11.75 -3.70
N LEU A 181 -11.88 -11.41 -4.84
CA LEU A 181 -13.30 -11.03 -4.86
C LEU A 181 -14.24 -12.19 -4.56
N GLN A 182 -13.91 -13.42 -4.97
CA GLN A 182 -14.64 -14.61 -4.58
C GLN A 182 -14.61 -14.81 -3.05
N ARG A 183 -13.45 -14.59 -2.40
CA ARG A 183 -13.32 -14.66 -0.94
C ARG A 183 -14.11 -13.56 -0.24
N LEU A 184 -14.13 -12.32 -0.76
CA LEU A 184 -14.99 -11.24 -0.24
C LEU A 184 -16.48 -11.58 -0.36
N SER A 185 -16.92 -12.09 -1.52
CA SER A 185 -18.28 -12.59 -1.74
C SER A 185 -18.63 -13.73 -0.77
N GLN A 186 -17.72 -14.67 -0.49
CA GLN A 186 -17.93 -15.70 0.53
C GLN A 186 -18.16 -15.12 1.92
N VAL A 187 -17.43 -14.07 2.32
CA VAL A 187 -17.67 -13.40 3.62
C VAL A 187 -19.04 -12.74 3.65
N GLN A 188 -19.45 -12.03 2.58
CA GLN A 188 -20.75 -11.35 2.54
C GLN A 188 -21.93 -12.32 2.53
N ASN A 189 -21.79 -13.46 1.86
CA ASN A 189 -22.77 -14.56 1.89
C ASN A 189 -22.68 -15.42 3.16
N LYS A 190 -21.86 -15.03 4.16
CA LYS A 190 -21.65 -15.74 5.44
C LYS A 190 -21.10 -17.17 5.29
N LEU A 191 -20.49 -17.47 4.16
CA LEU A 191 -19.81 -18.74 3.84
C LEU A 191 -18.36 -18.79 4.36
N TYR A 192 -17.81 -17.64 4.77
CA TYR A 192 -16.45 -17.52 5.34
C TYR A 192 -16.45 -16.52 6.50
N PRO A 193 -15.74 -16.79 7.63
CA PRO A 193 -15.69 -15.87 8.76
C PRO A 193 -14.97 -14.55 8.42
N SER A 194 -15.48 -13.44 8.94
CA SER A 194 -14.89 -12.11 8.70
C SER A 194 -13.66 -11.83 9.57
N LEU A 195 -12.84 -10.88 9.14
CA LEU A 195 -11.66 -10.39 9.87
C LEU A 195 -12.05 -9.77 11.22
N ALA A 196 -13.23 -9.15 11.33
CA ALA A 196 -13.73 -8.57 12.58
C ALA A 196 -13.70 -9.58 13.75
N LEU A 197 -14.17 -10.81 13.52
CA LEU A 197 -14.18 -11.90 14.51
C LEU A 197 -12.77 -12.37 14.93
N ARG A 198 -11.74 -12.04 14.14
CA ARG A 198 -10.32 -12.27 14.46
C ARG A 198 -9.75 -11.07 15.22
N VAL A 199 -10.03 -9.84 14.78
CA VAL A 199 -9.59 -8.58 15.43
C VAL A 199 -10.07 -8.50 16.87
N GLU A 200 -11.35 -8.81 17.13
CA GLU A 200 -11.97 -8.83 18.47
C GLU A 200 -11.24 -9.74 19.47
N LYS A 201 -10.52 -10.76 18.98
CA LYS A 201 -9.81 -11.78 19.78
C LYS A 201 -8.30 -11.56 19.88
N MET A 202 -7.78 -10.51 19.24
CA MET A 202 -6.34 -10.18 19.32
C MET A 202 -5.98 -9.60 20.68
N MET A 203 -4.69 -9.68 21.04
CA MET A 203 -4.18 -8.93 22.18
C MET A 203 -4.31 -7.44 21.94
N LYS A 204 -4.64 -6.66 22.97
CA LYS A 204 -4.77 -5.21 22.86
C LYS A 204 -3.52 -4.55 22.26
N SER A 205 -2.31 -4.99 22.65
CA SER A 205 -1.05 -4.48 22.06
C SER A 205 -0.88 -4.76 20.56
N GLN A 206 -1.60 -5.73 19.98
CA GLN A 206 -1.65 -5.95 18.52
C GLN A 206 -2.69 -5.04 17.85
N GLN A 207 -3.80 -4.74 18.53
CA GLN A 207 -4.79 -3.75 18.09
C GLN A 207 -4.22 -2.33 18.17
N ASP A 208 -3.48 -1.99 19.24
CA ASP A 208 -2.80 -0.71 19.43
C ASP A 208 -1.76 -0.44 18.31
N VAL A 209 -1.13 -1.48 17.75
CA VAL A 209 -0.27 -1.38 16.54
C VAL A 209 -1.06 -1.07 15.27
N ALA A 210 -2.33 -1.48 15.19
CA ALA A 210 -3.22 -1.18 14.09
C ALA A 210 -3.82 0.24 14.17
N MET A 211 -3.65 0.93 15.31
CA MET A 211 -4.17 2.26 15.60
C MET A 211 -3.06 3.31 15.36
N PRO A 212 -3.08 4.03 14.24
CA PRO A 212 -1.97 4.92 13.88
C PRO A 212 -1.93 6.23 14.66
N ILE A 213 -0.84 6.97 14.45
CA ILE A 213 -0.78 8.41 14.69
C ILE A 213 -1.90 9.12 13.91
N GLU A 214 -2.53 10.10 14.55
CA GLU A 214 -3.70 10.85 14.08
C GLU A 214 -3.50 11.53 12.72
N THR A 215 -2.26 11.91 12.39
CA THR A 215 -1.86 12.53 11.12
C THR A 215 -1.73 11.57 9.94
N SER A 216 -1.75 10.25 10.18
CA SER A 216 -1.50 9.25 9.13
C SER A 216 -2.52 9.31 8.00
N LYS A 217 -2.01 9.40 6.77
CA LYS A 217 -2.79 9.30 5.52
C LYS A 217 -2.84 7.87 5.02
N MET A 218 -1.72 7.17 5.16
CA MET A 218 -1.51 5.83 4.61
C MET A 218 -0.87 4.95 5.68
N GLY A 219 -1.19 3.67 5.67
CA GLY A 219 -0.64 2.71 6.62
C GLY A 219 -0.85 1.27 6.20
N LEU A 220 -0.04 0.38 6.78
CA LEU A 220 -0.10 -1.07 6.65
C LEU A 220 0.02 -1.71 8.02
N TRP A 221 -0.94 -2.57 8.36
CA TRP A 221 -0.88 -3.40 9.55
C TRP A 221 -0.79 -4.89 9.20
N PHE A 222 0.21 -5.58 9.75
CA PHE A 222 0.40 -7.02 9.56
C PHE A 222 -0.33 -7.80 10.67
N ILE A 223 -1.53 -8.28 10.31
CA ILE A 223 -2.36 -9.21 11.10
C ILE A 223 -1.64 -10.54 11.38
N GLU A 224 -0.75 -10.95 10.46
CA GLU A 224 0.25 -12.00 10.64
C GLU A 224 1.64 -11.35 10.62
N PRO A 225 2.25 -11.03 11.79
CA PRO A 225 3.49 -10.26 11.85
C PRO A 225 4.63 -10.89 11.03
N HIS A 226 4.73 -12.22 11.06
CA HIS A 226 5.70 -13.02 10.30
C HIS A 226 5.50 -12.98 8.77
N SER A 227 4.46 -12.29 8.27
CA SER A 227 4.29 -11.99 6.84
C SER A 227 4.92 -10.65 6.44
N SER A 228 5.47 -9.87 7.40
CA SER A 228 6.28 -8.69 7.10
C SER A 228 7.74 -9.04 6.86
N PRO A 229 8.44 -8.36 5.93
CA PRO A 229 9.84 -8.66 5.61
C PRO A 229 10.84 -8.20 6.69
N PHE A 230 10.37 -7.52 7.73
CA PHE A 230 11.15 -7.00 8.85
C PHE A 230 10.72 -7.57 10.22
N CYS A 231 9.91 -8.65 10.23
CA CYS A 231 9.59 -9.38 11.45
C CYS A 231 9.86 -10.88 11.27
N LEU A 232 11.01 -11.32 11.79
CA LEU A 232 11.37 -12.74 11.80
C LEU A 232 10.57 -13.50 12.87
N LEU A 233 10.48 -14.82 12.70
CA LEU A 233 9.79 -15.68 13.67
C LEU A 233 10.43 -15.52 15.06
N GLY A 234 9.64 -15.07 16.03
CA GLY A 234 10.08 -14.83 17.41
C GLY A 234 10.75 -13.48 17.67
N SER A 235 11.04 -12.64 16.67
CA SER A 235 11.51 -11.27 16.93
C SER A 235 10.37 -10.35 17.39
N CYS A 236 9.15 -10.53 16.87
CA CYS A 236 8.02 -9.66 17.15
C CYS A 236 6.64 -10.36 17.06
N TYR A 237 5.64 -9.78 17.74
CA TYR A 237 4.25 -10.25 17.81
C TYR A 237 3.21 -9.28 17.23
N GLY A 238 3.65 -8.10 16.74
CA GLY A 238 2.83 -7.12 16.04
C GLY A 238 3.72 -6.17 15.26
N CYS A 239 3.32 -5.76 14.06
CA CYS A 239 4.05 -4.74 13.31
C CYS A 239 3.17 -3.98 12.30
N ALA A 240 3.57 -2.74 12.00
CA ALA A 240 2.89 -1.85 11.07
C ALA A 240 3.86 -0.83 10.43
N VAL A 241 3.41 -0.21 9.33
CA VAL A 241 4.04 0.93 8.65
C VAL A 241 3.03 2.06 8.58
N TYR A 242 3.44 3.31 8.82
CA TYR A 242 2.57 4.49 8.73
C TYR A 242 3.26 5.68 8.07
N ALA A 243 2.50 6.51 7.35
CA ALA A 243 2.98 7.76 6.76
C ALA A 243 1.89 8.84 6.64
N ASP A 244 2.33 10.11 6.62
CA ASP A 244 1.47 11.29 6.75
C ASP A 244 1.65 12.37 5.66
N GLY A 245 2.75 12.37 4.91
CA GLY A 245 3.12 13.47 4.02
C GLY A 245 4.60 13.85 4.08
N GLU A 246 5.19 13.72 5.26
CA GLU A 246 6.49 14.30 5.64
C GLU A 246 7.31 13.37 6.54
N LYS A 247 6.73 12.25 6.99
CA LYS A 247 7.38 11.18 7.75
C LYS A 247 6.86 9.80 7.34
N MET A 248 7.68 8.77 7.49
CA MET A 248 7.25 7.39 7.66
C MET A 248 7.79 6.80 8.97
N GLU A 249 6.98 5.96 9.60
CA GLU A 249 7.39 5.12 10.72
C GLU A 249 7.15 3.64 10.41
N ILE A 250 8.08 2.77 10.81
CA ILE A 250 7.82 1.33 10.98
C ILE A 250 7.73 1.08 12.48
N LEU A 251 6.61 0.51 12.95
CA LEU A 251 6.39 0.12 14.33
C LEU A 251 6.47 -1.40 14.47
N VAL A 252 7.23 -1.87 15.46
CA VAL A 252 7.43 -3.28 15.76
C VAL A 252 7.24 -3.51 17.26
N GLN A 253 6.36 -4.44 17.62
CA GLN A 253 6.14 -4.90 18.99
C GLN A 253 6.84 -6.24 19.23
N SER A 254 7.64 -6.29 20.28
CA SER A 254 8.58 -7.37 20.64
C SER A 254 8.49 -7.65 22.14
N THR A 255 9.04 -8.76 22.63
CA THR A 255 9.25 -8.90 24.08
C THR A 255 10.54 -8.16 24.46
N GLU A 256 10.74 -7.85 25.75
CA GLU A 256 12.01 -7.24 26.20
C GLU A 256 13.24 -8.10 25.82
N GLN A 257 13.06 -9.42 25.80
CA GLN A 257 14.08 -10.39 25.37
C GLN A 257 14.30 -10.38 23.84
N SER A 258 13.26 -10.14 23.03
CA SER A 258 13.35 -10.15 21.57
C SER A 258 13.57 -8.77 20.93
N ALA A 259 13.52 -7.68 21.70
CA ALA A 259 13.61 -6.31 21.19
C ALA A 259 14.94 -6.01 20.48
N LEU A 260 16.07 -6.52 20.97
CA LEU A 260 17.37 -6.39 20.29
C LEU A 260 17.41 -7.17 18.95
N LEU A 261 16.70 -8.30 18.86
CA LEU A 261 16.55 -9.07 17.63
C LEU A 261 15.61 -8.35 16.65
N ALA A 262 14.52 -7.75 17.13
CA ALA A 262 13.63 -6.92 16.32
C ALA A 262 14.35 -5.69 15.75
N LEU A 263 15.14 -4.98 16.57
CA LEU A 263 15.95 -3.84 16.15
C LEU A 263 16.97 -4.24 15.08
N SER A 264 17.78 -5.27 15.32
CA SER A 264 18.77 -5.73 14.34
C SER A 264 18.14 -6.25 13.05
N THR A 265 16.97 -6.91 13.12
CA THR A 265 16.17 -7.31 11.93
C THR A 265 15.72 -6.08 11.14
N LEU A 266 15.18 -5.06 11.81
CA LEU A 266 14.66 -3.85 11.17
C LEU A 266 15.78 -3.02 10.53
N THR A 267 16.95 -2.92 11.16
CA THR A 267 18.14 -2.28 10.59
C THR A 267 18.70 -3.09 9.41
N ALA A 268 18.78 -4.42 9.52
CA ALA A 268 19.22 -5.27 8.42
C ALA A 268 18.29 -5.21 7.20
N TYR A 269 16.97 -5.10 7.42
CA TYR A 269 15.99 -4.84 6.38
C TYR A 269 16.24 -3.49 5.71
N TRP A 270 16.43 -2.42 6.49
CA TRP A 270 16.67 -1.07 5.95
C TRP A 270 17.90 -1.00 5.04
N GLU A 271 19.04 -1.50 5.52
CA GLU A 271 20.30 -1.45 4.78
C GLU A 271 20.23 -2.28 3.48
N LYS A 272 19.52 -3.42 3.49
CA LYS A 272 19.46 -4.37 2.37
C LYS A 272 18.37 -4.09 1.34
N GLU A 273 17.15 -3.76 1.77
CA GLU A 273 15.98 -3.64 0.89
C GLU A 273 15.68 -2.20 0.47
N ILE A 274 16.21 -1.20 1.19
CA ILE A 274 16.05 0.22 0.88
C ILE A 274 17.36 0.85 0.42
N LYS A 275 18.37 0.90 1.29
CA LYS A 275 19.55 1.74 1.09
C LYS A 275 20.50 1.23 0.00
N SER A 276 20.92 -0.03 0.08
CA SER A 276 21.76 -0.66 -0.97
C SER A 276 21.09 -0.60 -2.36
N PRO A 277 19.79 -0.96 -2.53
CA PRO A 277 19.02 -0.73 -3.75
C PRO A 277 19.04 0.70 -4.31
N TYR A 278 19.02 1.71 -3.43
CA TYR A 278 19.15 3.12 -3.81
C TYR A 278 20.58 3.48 -4.24
N GLU A 279 21.59 3.05 -3.50
CA GLU A 279 23.01 3.24 -3.87
C GLU A 279 23.33 2.59 -5.22
N MET A 280 22.73 1.45 -5.53
CA MET A 280 22.82 0.82 -6.86
C MET A 280 22.18 1.65 -7.99
N LEU A 281 21.15 2.45 -7.70
CA LEU A 281 20.57 3.39 -8.68
C LEU A 281 21.47 4.60 -8.89
N LEU A 282 22.02 5.19 -7.83
CA LEU A 282 23.01 6.26 -7.94
C LEU A 282 24.23 5.84 -8.77
N GLN A 283 24.68 4.60 -8.62
CA GLN A 283 25.77 4.00 -9.39
C GLN A 283 25.34 3.55 -10.81
N GLY A 284 24.11 3.83 -11.24
CA GLY A 284 23.56 3.46 -12.56
C GLY A 284 23.30 1.96 -12.78
N LYS A 285 23.65 1.10 -11.82
CA LYS A 285 23.74 -0.37 -11.96
C LYS A 285 22.40 -1.07 -12.22
N ARG A 286 21.26 -0.41 -12.00
CA ARG A 286 19.92 -0.99 -12.29
C ARG A 286 19.36 -0.62 -13.68
N GLY A 287 20.01 0.24 -14.48
CA GLY A 287 19.56 0.59 -15.84
C GLY A 287 18.32 1.50 -15.93
N PHE A 288 17.79 2.00 -14.80
CA PHE A 288 16.68 2.97 -14.80
C PHE A 288 17.20 4.40 -14.89
N ARG A 289 16.66 5.15 -15.87
CA ARG A 289 16.85 6.61 -15.95
C ARG A 289 15.80 7.31 -15.08
N VAL A 290 16.09 7.42 -13.79
CA VAL A 290 15.33 8.25 -12.84
C VAL A 290 15.94 9.66 -12.85
N PRO A 291 15.14 10.75 -12.88
CA PRO A 291 15.67 12.11 -12.81
C PRO A 291 16.48 12.37 -11.53
N GLU A 292 17.58 13.12 -11.63
CA GLU A 292 18.45 13.41 -10.48
C GLU A 292 17.67 14.09 -9.34
N SER A 293 16.75 15.01 -9.65
CA SER A 293 15.90 15.68 -8.66
C SER A 293 14.93 14.74 -7.92
N ALA A 294 14.66 13.54 -8.45
CA ALA A 294 13.92 12.48 -7.75
C ALA A 294 14.86 11.63 -6.88
N LEU A 295 16.09 11.37 -7.34
CA LEU A 295 17.13 10.70 -6.56
C LEU A 295 17.55 11.55 -5.35
N GLN A 296 17.87 12.84 -5.53
CA GLN A 296 18.18 13.76 -4.42
C GLN A 296 17.08 13.80 -3.35
N ARG A 297 15.79 13.83 -3.77
CA ARG A 297 14.64 13.74 -2.85
C ARG A 297 14.58 12.41 -2.10
N ALA A 298 15.02 11.32 -2.72
CA ALA A 298 15.11 9.99 -2.12
C ALA A 298 16.30 9.86 -1.14
N GLY A 299 17.46 10.46 -1.45
CA GLY A 299 18.63 10.47 -0.56
C GLY A 299 18.35 11.16 0.78
N LEU A 300 17.66 12.30 0.75
CA LEU A 300 17.22 13.03 1.96
C LEU A 300 16.37 12.19 2.92
N LEU A 301 15.72 11.12 2.45
CA LEU A 301 14.95 10.18 3.29
C LEU A 301 15.88 9.23 4.06
N LEU A 302 16.98 8.81 3.42
CA LEU A 302 17.97 7.88 3.98
C LEU A 302 18.87 8.56 5.01
N ASP A 303 19.31 9.79 4.72
CA ASP A 303 20.20 10.55 5.61
C ASP A 303 19.49 11.05 6.89
N THR A 304 18.17 10.87 6.99
CA THR A 304 17.34 11.36 8.09
C THR A 304 16.63 10.25 8.88
N THR A 305 17.13 9.01 8.77
CA THR A 305 16.62 7.86 9.53
C THR A 305 17.01 7.90 11.01
N ASN A 306 16.08 7.53 11.88
CA ASN A 306 16.32 7.26 13.29
C ASN A 306 15.77 5.88 13.67
N PHE A 307 16.45 5.19 14.57
CA PHE A 307 16.02 3.93 15.18
C PHE A 307 15.84 4.14 16.68
N GLU A 308 14.65 3.86 17.20
CA GLU A 308 14.33 3.97 18.64
C GLU A 308 13.88 2.61 19.18
N GLN A 309 14.42 2.21 20.33
CA GLN A 309 13.90 1.11 21.14
C GLN A 309 13.40 1.68 22.47
N ARG A 310 12.16 1.36 22.84
CA ARG A 310 11.51 1.76 24.11
C ARG A 310 10.82 0.55 24.71
N GLY A 311 11.54 -0.17 25.57
CA GLY A 311 11.09 -1.43 26.17
C GLY A 311 10.73 -2.46 25.10
N TYR A 312 9.45 -2.83 25.04
CA TYR A 312 8.87 -3.78 24.09
C TYR A 312 8.64 -3.21 22.68
N MET A 313 8.72 -1.89 22.47
CA MET A 313 8.53 -1.25 21.16
C MET A 313 9.88 -0.96 20.49
N VAL A 314 10.01 -1.36 19.22
CA VAL A 314 11.07 -0.92 18.30
C VAL A 314 10.43 -0.08 17.20
N LYS A 315 11.05 1.03 16.83
CA LYS A 315 10.57 1.96 15.80
C LYS A 315 11.70 2.39 14.87
N LEU A 316 11.44 2.34 13.57
CA LEU A 316 12.18 3.11 12.57
C LEU A 316 11.39 4.39 12.26
N SER A 317 12.06 5.52 12.10
CA SER A 317 11.47 6.76 11.59
C SER A 317 12.36 7.35 10.51
N ALA A 318 11.79 7.67 9.34
CA ALA A 318 12.47 8.39 8.25
C ALA A 318 11.67 9.63 7.87
N LYS A 319 12.32 10.69 7.39
CA LYS A 319 11.59 11.85 6.86
C LYS A 319 11.18 11.62 5.41
N GLY A 320 10.16 12.34 4.99
CA GLY A 320 9.62 12.36 3.64
C GLY A 320 8.94 11.05 3.23
N ASP A 321 8.85 10.87 1.92
CA ASP A 321 7.96 9.89 1.32
C ASP A 321 8.72 8.64 0.90
N ILE A 322 8.74 7.66 1.79
CA ILE A 322 9.39 6.40 1.49
C ILE A 322 8.59 5.50 0.53
N ALA A 323 7.29 5.71 0.32
CA ALA A 323 6.60 4.96 -0.75
C ALA A 323 6.98 5.47 -2.12
N PHE A 324 7.16 6.78 -2.25
CA PHE A 324 7.78 7.35 -3.42
C PHE A 324 9.19 6.74 -3.64
N LEU A 325 9.97 6.52 -2.57
CA LEU A 325 11.21 5.74 -2.65
C LEU A 325 10.97 4.28 -3.07
N PHE A 326 10.19 3.47 -2.33
CA PHE A 326 9.91 2.07 -2.65
C PHE A 326 9.35 1.92 -4.09
N ALA A 327 8.49 2.83 -4.55
CA ALA A 327 8.03 2.90 -5.92
C ALA A 327 9.18 3.11 -6.91
N LEU A 328 10.07 4.09 -6.66
CA LEU A 328 11.30 4.30 -7.45
C LEU A 328 12.27 3.10 -7.42
N LEU A 329 12.46 2.46 -6.26
CA LEU A 329 13.40 1.34 -6.08
C LEU A 329 12.90 0.06 -6.75
N HIS A 330 11.61 -0.23 -6.56
CA HIS A 330 10.95 -1.38 -7.15
C HIS A 330 10.56 -1.15 -8.60
N LEU A 331 10.80 0.02 -9.22
CA LEU A 331 10.63 0.26 -10.67
C LEU A 331 11.17 -0.86 -11.55
N GLY A 332 12.16 -1.65 -11.09
CA GLY A 332 12.61 -2.87 -11.77
C GLY A 332 11.70 -4.09 -11.61
N THR A 333 11.16 -4.35 -10.42
CA THR A 333 10.08 -5.35 -10.23
C THR A 333 8.81 -4.92 -10.97
N LEU A 334 8.54 -3.61 -11.01
CA LEU A 334 7.50 -3.05 -11.85
C LEU A 334 7.86 -3.34 -13.32
N SER A 335 8.93 -2.77 -13.86
CA SER A 335 9.36 -2.95 -15.27
C SER A 335 9.37 -4.41 -15.70
N LYS A 336 9.76 -5.37 -14.85
CA LYS A 336 9.73 -6.81 -15.16
C LYS A 336 8.34 -7.45 -15.19
N ALA A 337 7.40 -7.04 -14.33
CA ALA A 337 5.99 -7.41 -14.45
C ALA A 337 5.26 -6.66 -15.59
N LEU A 338 5.93 -5.68 -16.20
CA LEU A 338 5.47 -4.83 -17.29
C LEU A 338 6.20 -5.16 -18.62
N GLU A 339 7.26 -5.96 -18.56
CA GLU A 339 7.98 -6.60 -19.65
C GLU A 339 7.28 -7.92 -19.99
N PRO A 340 7.24 -8.34 -21.26
CA PRO A 340 6.70 -9.64 -21.61
C PRO A 340 7.61 -10.74 -21.03
N LEU A 341 6.98 -11.72 -20.35
CA LEU A 341 7.46 -13.10 -20.44
C LEU A 341 7.32 -13.50 -21.92
N GLU A 342 8.40 -14.02 -22.51
CA GLU A 342 8.50 -14.31 -23.96
C GLU A 342 7.64 -15.50 -24.42
#